data_AF-A0A351UII8-F1
#
_entry.id   AF-A0A351UII8-F1
#
_cell.length_a   1.000
_cell.length_b   1.000
_cell.length_c   1.000
_cell.angle_alpha   90.00
_cell.angle_beta   90.00
_cell.angle_gamma   90.00
#
_symmetry.space_group_name_H-M   'P 1'
#
loop_
_entity.id
_entity.type
_entity.pdbx_description
1 polymer ?
#
loop_
_entity_poly.entity_id
_entity_poly.type
_entity_poly.pdbx_seq_one_letter_code
_entity_poly.pdbx_strand_id
1 'polypeptide(L)' 'DFTRFISTHDTGSAIRGPGRVDLFWGSGATAETEASSMKAAGELYLFVLR' A
#
# COMPACT_ATOMS: atom_id res chain seq x y z
N ASP A 1 -1.19 4.44 15.24
CA ASP A 1 -1.94 4.40 13.97
C ASP A 1 -1.05 4.72 12.79
N PHE A 2 -1.20 3.96 11.70
CA PHE A 2 -0.40 4.12 10.48
C PHE A 2 -1.26 4.74 9.38
N THR A 3 -0.86 5.92 8.89
CA THR A 3 -1.53 6.63 7.80
C THR A 3 -0.49 7.32 6.94
N ARG A 4 -0.68 7.30 5.61
CA ARG A 4 0.23 7.91 4.64
C ARG A 4 -0.59 8.46 3.46
N PHE A 5 -0.16 9.60 2.93
CA PHE A 5 -0.56 10.04 1.60
C PHE A 5 0.44 9.47 0.59
N ILE A 6 -0.07 8.78 -0.43
CA ILE A 6 0.74 8.11 -1.44
C ILE A 6 0.11 8.30 -2.83
N SER A 7 0.88 7.96 -3.87
CA SER A 7 0.40 7.92 -5.24
C SER A 7 0.32 6.47 -5.75
N THR A 8 -0.60 6.21 -6.67
CA THR A 8 -0.79 4.89 -7.30
C THR A 8 0.11 4.76 -8.53
N HIS A 9 1.34 4.28 -8.33
CA HIS A 9 2.35 4.19 -9.40
C HIS A 9 2.58 2.78 -9.96
N ASP A 10 1.99 1.75 -9.36
CA ASP A 10 2.28 0.36 -9.74
C ASP A 10 1.04 -0.54 -9.69
N THR A 11 1.15 -1.71 -10.30
CA THR A 11 0.12 -2.75 -10.34
C THR A 11 0.73 -4.12 -10.03
N GLY A 12 -0.06 -5.03 -9.46
CA GLY A 12 0.39 -6.40 -9.15
C GLY A 12 -0.65 -7.44 -9.56
N SER A 13 -0.21 -8.55 -10.13
CA SER A 13 -1.11 -9.63 -10.59
C SER A 13 -1.92 -10.28 -9.46
N ALA A 14 -1.43 -10.21 -8.22
CA ALA A 14 -2.10 -10.68 -7.01
C ALA A 14 -2.97 -9.61 -6.32
N ILE A 15 -2.88 -8.34 -6.73
CA ILE A 15 -3.65 -7.24 -6.17
C ILE A 15 -4.94 -7.08 -6.98
N ARG A 16 -6.01 -7.70 -6.48
CA ARG A 16 -7.31 -7.81 -7.16
C ARG A 16 -8.44 -7.31 -6.27
N GLY A 17 -9.47 -6.76 -6.89
CA GLY A 17 -10.68 -6.25 -6.22
C GLY A 17 -10.52 -4.83 -5.67
N PRO A 18 -11.64 -4.15 -5.36
CA PRO A 18 -11.63 -2.83 -4.74
C PRO A 18 -11.17 -2.90 -3.28
N GLY A 19 -10.67 -1.77 -2.74
CA GLY A 19 -10.29 -1.66 -1.32
C GLY A 19 -9.00 -2.40 -0.93
N ARG A 20 -8.19 -2.82 -1.91
CA ARG A 20 -6.89 -3.46 -1.68
C ARG A 20 -5.75 -2.58 -2.18
N VAL A 21 -4.72 -2.43 -1.36
CA VAL A 21 -3.50 -1.69 -1.69
C VAL A 21 -2.29 -2.55 -1.34
N ASP A 22 -1.23 -2.44 -2.13
CA ASP A 22 0.10 -2.94 -1.80
C ASP A 22 1.02 -1.74 -1.59
N LEU A 23 1.70 -1.70 -0.45
CA LEU A 23 2.53 -0.55 -0.08
C LEU A 23 4.00 -0.90 -0.31
N PHE A 24 4.63 -0.15 -1.22
CA PHE A 24 6.06 -0.23 -1.43
C PHE A 24 6.80 0.45 -0.27
N TRP A 25 7.58 -0.34 0.48
CA TRP A 25 8.34 0.13 1.66
C TRP A 25 9.76 0.63 1.35
N GLY A 26 10.19 0.58 0.09
CA GLY A 26 11.58 0.86 -0.30
C GLY A 26 12.36 -0.42 -0.59
N SER A 27 13.68 -0.33 -0.53
CA SER A 27 14.60 -1.45 -0.81
C SER A 27 15.50 -1.75 0.40
N GLY A 28 16.03 -2.97 0.44
CA GLY A 28 16.93 -3.45 1.51
C GLY A 28 16.22 -4.18 2.66
N ALA A 29 17.01 -4.74 3.58
CA ALA A 29 16.53 -5.67 4.61
C ALA A 29 15.48 -5.06 5.55
N THR A 30 15.58 -3.76 5.85
CA THR A 30 14.57 -3.07 6.68
C THR A 30 13.24 -3.01 5.96
N ALA A 31 13.21 -2.59 4.68
CA ALA A 31 11.98 -2.51 3.90
C ALA A 31 11.35 -3.89 3.72
N GLU A 32 12.15 -4.93 3.51
CA GLU A 32 11.70 -6.32 3.44
C GLU A 32 11.03 -6.77 4.74
N THR A 33 11.62 -6.44 5.89
CA THR A 33 11.08 -6.79 7.21
C THR A 33 9.73 -6.12 7.45
N GLU A 34 9.63 -4.82 7.19
CA GLU A 34 8.39 -4.06 7.36
C GLU A 34 7.31 -4.53 6.39
N ALA A 35 7.63 -4.71 5.11
CA ALA A 35 6.70 -5.20 4.08
C ALA A 35 6.19 -6.61 4.40
N SER A 36 7.04 -7.50 4.90
CA SER A 36 6.66 -8.87 5.23
C SER A 36 5.66 -8.95 6.38
N SER A 37 5.69 -7.98 7.30
CA SER A 37 4.74 -7.89 8.41
C SER A 37 3.37 -7.35 8.00
N MET A 38 3.24 -6.80 6.78
CA MET A 38 2.07 -6.04 6.37
C MET A 38 0.90 -6.91 5.93
N LYS A 39 -0.07 -7.07 6.84
CA LYS A 39 -1.40 -7.62 6.55
C LYS A 39 -2.42 -7.08 7.56
N ALA A 40 -2.95 -5.90 7.30
CA ALA A 40 -3.89 -5.23 8.19
C ALA A 40 -5.12 -4.72 7.42
N ALA A 41 -6.26 -4.64 8.13
CA ALA A 41 -7.41 -3.88 7.66
C ALA A 41 -7.15 -2.37 7.83
N GLY A 42 -7.78 -1.55 6.99
CA GLY A 42 -7.67 -0.11 7.06
C GLY A 42 -8.62 0.59 6.10
N GLU A 43 -8.58 1.92 6.12
CA GLU A 43 -9.42 2.78 5.29
C GLU A 43 -8.61 3.32 4.10
N LEU A 44 -9.21 3.28 2.90
CA LEU A 44 -8.63 3.79 1.66
C LEU A 44 -9.44 4.99 1.17
N TYR A 45 -8.78 6.14 1.06
CA TYR A 45 -9.37 7.36 0.52
C TYR A 45 -8.74 7.71 -0.82
N LEU A 46 -9.57 8.01 -1.82
CA LEU A 46 -9.12 8.46 -3.14
C LEU A 46 -9.33 9.96 -3.26
N PHE A 47 -8.28 10.68 -3.69
CA PHE A 47 -8.40 12.08 -4.02
C PHE A 47 -8.81 12.20 -5.48
N VAL A 48 -9.94 12.86 -5.71
CA VAL A 48 -10.49 13.12 -7.04
C VAL A 48 -10.35 14.60 -7.35
N LEU A 49 -10.03 14.91 -8.61
CA LEU A 49 -10.03 16.29 -9.09
C LEU A 49 -11.46 16.84 -9.08
N ARG A 50 -11.58 18.16 -8.93
CA ARG A 50 -12.86 18.87 -8.97
C ARG A 50 -13.33 19.10 -10.41
#